data_AF-A0A0G1HG86-F1
#
_entry.id   AF-A0A0G1HG86-F1
#
_cell.length_a   1.000
_cell.length_b   1.000
_cell.length_c   1.000
_cell.angle_alpha   90.00
_cell.angle_beta   90.00
_cell.angle_gamma   90.00
#
_symmetry.space_group_name_H-M   'P 1'
#
loop_
_entity.id
_entity.type
_entity.pdbx_description
1 polymer ?
#
loop_
_entity_poly.entity_id
_entity_poly.type
_entity_poly.pdbx_seq_one_letter_code
_entity_poly.pdbx_strand_id
1 'polypeptide(L)'
;MKNNNLIRFVESLVFLPVMTLSFTFSGFHNVPAPQDVLVEKPNIATDSTFALNQALEPKVDLDAELKKAKAEAIDTYFAERDMPLEGTGMKMVEEAEKNDLDWRLLPAIAVRESTGGKNDCKKVENNAFGWGSCKIGFESNEKPLKQ
;
A
#
# COMPACT_ATOMS: atom_id res chain seq x y z
N MET A 1 31.04 -32.15 33.46
CA MET A 1 30.01 -31.53 34.33
C MET A 1 29.39 -30.39 33.56
N LYS A 2 28.06 -30.37 33.43
CA LYS A 2 27.29 -29.65 32.42
C LYS A 2 26.50 -28.53 33.12
N ASN A 3 26.79 -27.27 32.80
CA ASN A 3 26.13 -26.12 33.43
C ASN A 3 25.10 -25.55 32.45
N ASN A 4 23.81 -25.77 32.75
CA ASN A 4 22.70 -25.26 31.95
C ASN A 4 22.29 -23.87 32.47
N ASN A 5 22.35 -22.86 31.61
CA ASN A 5 21.81 -21.54 31.86
C ASN A 5 20.27 -21.57 31.69
N LEU A 6 19.53 -21.38 32.78
CA LEU A 6 18.07 -21.24 32.75
C LEU A 6 17.72 -19.78 32.43
N ILE A 7 17.40 -19.51 31.17
CA ILE A 7 16.75 -18.25 30.76
C ILE A 7 15.27 -18.36 31.14
N ARG A 8 14.79 -17.45 31.99
CA ARG A 8 13.37 -17.36 32.39
C ARG A 8 12.66 -16.37 31.46
N PHE A 9 11.77 -16.87 30.61
CA PHE A 9 10.79 -16.05 29.91
C PHE A 9 9.71 -15.59 30.90
N VAL A 10 9.50 -14.28 31.02
CA VAL A 10 8.36 -13.72 31.74
C VAL A 10 7.35 -13.29 30.69
N GLU A 11 6.31 -14.10 30.47
CA GLU A 11 5.16 -13.71 29.64
C GLU A 11 4.31 -12.71 30.41
N SER A 12 4.26 -11.46 29.94
CA SER A 12 3.35 -10.45 30.47
C SER A 12 1.96 -10.61 29.85
N LEU A 13 1.02 -11.21 30.57
CA LEU A 13 -0.38 -11.29 30.16
C LEU A 13 -1.12 -10.03 30.67
N VAL A 14 -1.47 -9.11 29.77
CA VAL A 14 -2.23 -7.90 30.10
C VAL A 14 -3.71 -8.17 29.86
N PHE A 15 -4.52 -8.29 30.93
CA PHE A 15 -5.98 -8.32 30.83
C PHE A 15 -6.52 -6.88 30.78
N LEU A 16 -7.11 -6.49 29.65
CA LEU A 16 -7.87 -5.25 29.52
C LEU A 16 -9.32 -5.47 29.98
N PRO A 17 -9.90 -4.59 30.83
CA PRO A 17 -11.31 -4.65 31.18
C PRO A 17 -12.17 -4.19 29.99
N VAL A 18 -13.04 -5.06 29.49
CA VAL A 18 -14.09 -4.69 28.52
C VAL A 18 -15.25 -4.08 29.29
N MET A 19 -15.45 -2.77 29.18
CA MET A 19 -16.60 -2.08 29.75
C MET A 19 -17.78 -2.18 28.78
N THR A 20 -18.79 -2.97 29.13
CA THR A 20 -20.04 -3.08 28.38
C THR A 20 -20.98 -1.93 28.73
N LEU A 21 -21.32 -1.06 27.77
CA LEU A 21 -22.38 -0.07 27.94
C LEU A 21 -23.73 -0.69 27.54
N SER A 22 -24.64 -0.81 28.50
CA SER A 22 -26.04 -1.20 28.26
C SER A 22 -26.87 0.02 27.85
N PHE A 23 -27.40 0.03 26.63
CA PHE A 23 -28.46 0.97 26.24
C PHE A 23 -29.83 0.38 26.61
N THR A 24 -30.59 1.07 27.47
CA THR A 24 -31.97 0.74 27.82
C THR A 24 -32.92 1.22 26.72
N PHE A 25 -33.62 0.30 26.06
CA PHE A 25 -34.71 0.59 25.13
C PHE A 25 -36.02 0.66 25.93
N SER A 26 -36.69 1.81 25.96
CA SER A 26 -37.97 1.99 26.66
C SER A 26 -39.08 2.40 25.69
N GLY A 27 -40.12 1.55 25.60
CA GLY A 27 -41.50 1.95 25.36
C GLY A 27 -42.11 1.63 23.99
N PHE A 28 -42.84 0.51 23.89
CA PHE A 28 -43.83 0.23 22.84
C PHE A 28 -45.20 0.81 23.23
N HIS A 29 -45.87 1.53 22.32
CA HIS A 29 -47.32 1.75 22.31
C HIS A 29 -47.88 1.53 20.88
N ASN A 30 -49.13 1.04 20.82
CA ASN A 30 -49.77 0.28 19.74
C ASN A 30 -50.75 1.10 18.86
N VAL A 31 -50.71 0.85 17.51
CA VAL A 31 -51.84 0.70 16.52
C VAL A 31 -52.57 1.98 16.01
N PRO A 32 -53.17 2.09 14.77
CA PRO A 32 -53.33 1.18 13.59
C PRO A 32 -52.88 1.76 12.19
N ALA A 33 -52.89 0.89 11.17
CA ALA A 33 -52.46 1.02 9.74
C ALA A 33 -53.32 1.95 8.84
N PRO A 34 -52.95 2.32 7.57
CA PRO A 34 -52.81 1.39 6.42
C PRO A 34 -51.70 1.71 5.36
N GLN A 35 -51.30 0.63 4.67
CA GLN A 35 -50.83 0.45 3.27
C GLN A 35 -50.06 1.55 2.49
N ASP A 36 -49.10 1.03 1.71
CA ASP A 36 -48.44 1.60 0.52
C ASP A 36 -47.40 2.71 0.72
N VAL A 37 -46.13 2.36 0.48
CA VAL A 37 -45.25 2.96 -0.54
C VAL A 37 -44.06 2.01 -0.71
N LEU A 38 -44.10 1.26 -1.82
CA LEU A 38 -42.95 0.72 -2.55
C LEU A 38 -41.90 1.82 -2.81
N VAL A 39 -40.68 1.43 -3.22
CA VAL A 39 -39.56 2.26 -3.75
C VAL A 39 -38.43 2.47 -2.72
N GLU A 40 -37.17 2.11 -2.93
CA GLU A 40 -36.49 1.42 -4.02
C GLU A 40 -35.25 0.75 -3.42
N LYS A 41 -35.02 -0.52 -3.77
CA LYS A 41 -33.70 -1.13 -3.71
C LYS A 41 -32.89 -0.46 -4.83
N PRO A 42 -31.71 0.16 -4.58
CA PRO A 42 -30.89 0.63 -5.69
C PRO A 42 -30.37 -0.57 -6.48
N ASN A 43 -31.15 -0.98 -7.48
CA ASN A 43 -30.68 -1.77 -8.60
C ASN A 43 -29.93 -0.80 -9.50
N ILE A 44 -28.66 -0.53 -9.20
CA ILE A 44 -27.76 -0.09 -10.26
C ILE A 44 -27.40 -1.35 -11.05
N ALA A 45 -28.34 -1.74 -11.91
CA ALA A 45 -28.02 -2.41 -13.15
C ALA A 45 -27.29 -1.36 -14.00
N THR A 46 -25.97 -1.23 -13.85
CA THR A 46 -25.16 -0.80 -14.98
C THR A 46 -25.09 -1.98 -15.91
N ASP A 47 -25.65 -1.75 -17.09
CA ASP A 47 -25.76 -2.67 -18.18
C ASP A 47 -24.59 -3.64 -18.29
N SER A 48 -24.98 -4.90 -18.37
CA SER A 48 -24.20 -5.98 -18.91
C SER A 48 -23.74 -5.63 -20.33
N THR A 49 -22.63 -4.91 -20.44
CA THR A 49 -21.80 -4.82 -21.65
C THR A 49 -20.33 -5.08 -21.31
N PHE A 50 -20.07 -6.08 -20.45
CA PHE A 50 -18.88 -6.92 -20.64
C PHE A 50 -19.13 -7.84 -21.85
N ALA A 51 -19.31 -7.21 -23.01
CA ALA A 51 -19.17 -7.90 -24.27
C ALA A 51 -17.68 -8.25 -24.40
N LEU A 52 -17.33 -9.50 -24.06
CA LEU A 52 -16.19 -10.19 -24.64
C LEU A 52 -16.37 -10.11 -26.16
N ASN A 53 -15.81 -9.09 -26.79
CA ASN A 53 -15.51 -8.93 -28.23
C ASN A 53 -15.09 -7.48 -28.46
N GLN A 54 -14.05 -7.00 -27.78
CA GLN A 54 -13.30 -5.86 -28.30
C GLN A 54 -12.01 -6.39 -28.88
N ALA A 55 -11.94 -6.26 -30.20
CA ALA A 55 -10.83 -6.63 -31.05
C ALA A 55 -9.50 -6.17 -30.43
N LEU A 56 -8.48 -7.01 -30.59
CA LEU A 56 -7.09 -6.61 -30.46
C LEU A 56 -6.93 -5.26 -31.18
N GLU A 57 -6.41 -4.25 -30.47
CA GLU A 57 -5.68 -3.04 -30.92
C GLU A 57 -5.70 -1.85 -29.91
N PRO A 58 -6.48 -1.77 -28.79
CA PRO A 58 -6.33 -0.66 -27.81
C PRO A 58 -5.47 -1.01 -26.58
N LYS A 59 -4.89 -2.20 -26.49
CA LYS A 59 -4.16 -2.68 -25.29
C LYS A 59 -2.91 -1.85 -24.96
N VAL A 60 -2.21 -1.35 -25.98
CA VAL A 60 -0.95 -0.62 -25.80
C VAL A 60 -1.16 0.74 -25.11
N ASP A 61 -2.27 1.43 -25.41
CA ASP A 61 -2.59 2.74 -24.83
C ASP A 61 -3.00 2.62 -23.35
N LEU A 62 -3.85 1.62 -23.04
CA LEU A 62 -4.30 1.33 -21.68
C LEU A 62 -3.16 0.90 -20.76
N ASP A 63 -2.24 0.05 -21.23
CA ASP A 63 -1.11 -0.42 -20.42
C ASP A 63 -0.13 0.74 -20.13
N ALA A 64 0.07 1.65 -21.10
CA ALA A 64 0.91 2.84 -20.92
C ALA A 64 0.29 3.87 -19.97
N GLU A 65 -1.01 4.13 -20.08
CA GLU A 65 -1.75 5.01 -19.19
C GLU A 65 -1.75 4.47 -17.75
N LEU A 66 -1.98 3.15 -17.59
CA LEU A 66 -1.92 2.48 -16.29
C LEU A 66 -0.52 2.60 -15.66
N LYS A 67 0.55 2.41 -16.45
CA LYS A 67 1.93 2.60 -15.98
C LYS A 67 2.17 4.01 -15.49
N LYS A 68 1.72 5.02 -16.24
CA LYS A 68 1.83 6.43 -15.85
C LYS A 68 1.08 6.72 -14.56
N ALA A 69 -0.15 6.21 -14.41
CA ALA A 69 -0.95 6.39 -13.20
C ALA A 69 -0.27 5.77 -11.96
N LYS A 70 0.33 4.58 -12.10
CA LYS A 70 1.12 3.96 -11.03
C LYS A 70 2.33 4.81 -10.64
N ALA A 71 3.07 5.32 -11.63
CA ALA A 71 4.24 6.16 -11.41
C ALA A 71 3.87 7.46 -10.66
N GLU A 72 2.82 8.13 -11.13
CA GLU A 72 2.29 9.36 -10.53
C GLU A 72 1.82 9.13 -9.09
N ALA A 73 1.22 7.97 -8.79
CA ALA A 73 0.83 7.62 -7.44
C ALA A 73 2.04 7.48 -6.49
N ILE A 74 3.17 6.93 -6.95
CA ILE A 74 4.41 6.86 -6.18
C ILE A 74 4.96 8.28 -5.96
N ASP A 75 5.09 9.06 -7.03
CA ASP A 75 5.70 10.37 -6.98
C ASP A 75 4.88 11.34 -6.13
N THR A 76 3.54 11.30 -6.22
CA THR A 76 2.65 12.07 -5.35
C THR A 76 2.87 11.72 -3.87
N TYR A 77 2.93 10.42 -3.55
CA TYR A 77 3.16 9.98 -2.17
C TYR A 77 4.50 10.47 -1.60
N PHE A 78 5.55 10.47 -2.42
CA PHE A 78 6.88 10.97 -2.05
C PHE A 78 6.89 12.50 -1.93
N ALA A 79 6.29 13.23 -2.87
CA ALA A 79 6.21 14.68 -2.88
C ALA A 79 5.46 15.22 -1.65
N GLU A 80 4.29 14.64 -1.32
CA GLU A 80 3.50 15.00 -0.12
C GLU A 80 4.29 14.88 1.19
N ARG A 81 5.37 14.10 1.18
CA ARG A 81 6.19 13.80 2.34
C ARG A 81 7.61 14.33 2.18
N ASP A 82 7.91 15.18 1.21
CA ASP A 82 9.26 15.72 0.96
C ASP A 82 10.34 14.62 0.89
N MET A 83 10.03 13.50 0.25
CA MET A 83 10.96 12.37 0.15
C MET A 83 11.93 12.56 -1.04
N PRO A 84 13.27 12.46 -0.84
CA PRO A 84 14.26 12.67 -1.90
C PRO A 84 14.17 11.77 -3.14
N LEU A 85 13.41 10.67 -3.07
CA LEU A 85 13.15 9.79 -4.21
C LEU A 85 11.97 10.24 -5.09
N GLU A 86 11.35 11.39 -4.83
CA GLU A 86 10.37 11.99 -5.73
C GLU A 86 10.89 12.05 -7.17
N GLY A 87 10.03 11.72 -8.14
CA GLY A 87 10.33 11.70 -9.57
C GLY A 87 10.92 10.38 -10.07
N THR A 88 11.17 9.42 -9.18
CA THR A 88 11.66 8.08 -9.55
C THR A 88 10.54 7.05 -9.77
N GLY A 89 9.26 7.45 -9.60
CA GLY A 89 8.10 6.56 -9.68
C GLY A 89 8.02 5.77 -10.98
N MET A 90 8.24 6.41 -12.13
CA MET A 90 8.25 5.71 -13.43
C MET A 90 9.30 4.60 -13.46
N LYS A 91 10.51 4.91 -12.99
CA LYS A 91 11.61 3.95 -12.97
C LYS A 91 11.31 2.76 -12.05
N MET A 92 10.71 3.02 -10.89
CA MET A 92 10.26 1.96 -9.97
C MET A 92 9.22 1.05 -10.61
N VAL A 93 8.23 1.60 -11.32
CA VAL A 93 7.22 0.78 -12.01
C VAL A 93 7.86 -0.05 -13.12
N GLU A 94 8.75 0.53 -13.91
CA GLU A 94 9.46 -0.18 -14.99
C GLU A 94 10.29 -1.35 -14.47
N GLU A 95 11.09 -1.15 -13.42
CA GLU A 95 11.92 -2.23 -12.86
C GLU A 95 11.05 -3.27 -12.13
N ALA A 96 9.93 -2.88 -11.51
CA ALA A 96 9.00 -3.83 -10.93
C ALA A 96 8.38 -4.74 -12.01
N GLU A 97 7.86 -4.16 -13.11
CA GLU A 97 7.27 -4.93 -14.22
C GLU A 97 8.30 -5.85 -14.89
N LYS A 98 9.52 -5.36 -15.11
CA LYS A 98 10.61 -6.14 -15.69
C LYS A 98 11.00 -7.36 -14.85
N ASN A 99 10.82 -7.28 -13.53
CA ASN A 99 11.14 -8.36 -12.60
C ASN A 99 9.89 -9.10 -12.08
N ASP A 100 8.71 -8.89 -12.68
CA ASP A 100 7.44 -9.49 -12.27
C ASP A 100 7.09 -9.25 -10.79
N LEU A 101 7.35 -8.03 -10.33
CA LEU A 101 7.08 -7.57 -8.96
C LEU A 101 5.86 -6.64 -8.92
N ASP A 102 5.20 -6.60 -7.77
CA ASP A 102 4.21 -5.56 -7.50
C ASP A 102 4.87 -4.17 -7.51
N TRP A 103 4.34 -3.26 -8.31
CA TRP A 103 4.88 -1.90 -8.49
C TRP A 103 4.98 -1.09 -7.19
N ARG A 104 4.23 -1.46 -6.14
CA ARG A 104 4.27 -0.81 -4.82
C ARG A 104 5.42 -1.32 -3.95
N LEU A 105 6.09 -2.40 -4.35
CA LEU A 105 7.12 -3.04 -3.52
C LEU A 105 8.36 -2.17 -3.36
N LEU A 106 8.93 -1.69 -4.48
CA LEU A 106 10.12 -0.83 -4.47
C LEU A 106 9.93 0.45 -3.63
N PRO A 107 8.84 1.24 -3.79
CA PRO A 107 8.64 2.42 -2.96
C PRO A 107 8.42 2.06 -1.48
N ALA A 108 7.74 0.94 -1.18
CA ALA A 108 7.57 0.49 0.20
C ALA A 108 8.90 0.11 0.86
N ILE A 109 9.79 -0.56 0.14
CA ILE A 109 11.15 -0.89 0.61
C ILE A 109 11.93 0.40 0.85
N ALA A 110 11.95 1.34 -0.11
CA ALA A 110 12.66 2.60 0.04
C ALA A 110 12.19 3.41 1.27
N VAL A 111 10.88 3.40 1.55
CA VAL A 111 10.33 4.02 2.76
C VAL A 111 10.80 3.30 4.02
N ARG A 112 10.84 1.96 4.02
CA ARG A 112 11.30 1.17 5.17
C ARG A 112 12.80 1.36 5.45
N GLU A 113 13.63 1.40 4.41
CA GLU A 113 15.08 1.45 4.54
C GLU A 113 15.61 2.86 4.86
N SER A 114 15.07 3.89 4.21
CA SER A 114 15.60 5.26 4.30
C SER A 114 14.54 6.34 4.40
N THR A 115 13.27 5.99 4.63
CA THR A 115 12.15 6.95 4.61
C THR A 115 12.07 7.68 3.26
N GLY A 116 12.24 6.93 2.17
CA GLY A 116 12.20 7.47 0.81
C GLY A 116 13.42 8.33 0.48
N GLY A 117 14.59 7.99 1.02
CA GLY A 117 15.85 8.70 0.82
C GLY A 117 16.18 9.79 1.86
N LYS A 118 15.28 10.11 2.80
CA LYS A 118 15.56 11.12 3.85
C LYS A 118 16.70 10.71 4.78
N ASN A 119 16.76 9.42 5.08
CA ASN A 119 17.76 8.79 5.93
C ASN A 119 18.68 7.90 5.09
N ASP A 120 19.11 8.40 3.93
CA ASP A 120 20.02 7.67 3.05
C ASP A 120 21.36 7.34 3.75
N CYS A 121 22.06 6.33 3.23
CA CYS A 121 23.37 5.90 3.67
C CYS A 121 24.35 7.09 3.69
N LYS A 122 24.84 7.47 4.87
CA LYS A 122 25.73 8.65 5.00
C LYS A 122 27.15 8.45 4.45
N LYS A 123 27.57 7.20 4.22
CA LYS A 123 28.94 6.85 3.82
C LYS A 123 29.13 6.88 2.30
N VAL A 124 28.04 6.79 1.55
CA VAL A 124 28.03 6.60 0.10
C VAL A 124 26.82 7.30 -0.48
N GLU A 125 26.93 7.84 -1.68
CA GLU A 125 25.84 8.61 -2.27
C GLU A 125 24.76 7.72 -2.90
N ASN A 126 23.52 8.21 -2.92
CA ASN A 126 22.36 7.66 -3.64
C ASN A 126 22.08 6.17 -3.36
N ASN A 127 22.04 5.76 -2.08
CA ASN A 127 21.85 4.36 -1.70
C ASN A 127 20.67 4.16 -0.75
N ALA A 128 19.51 4.69 -1.17
CA ALA A 128 18.29 4.71 -0.36
C ALA A 128 17.75 3.31 0.03
N PHE A 129 18.30 2.25 -0.56
CA PHE A 129 17.93 0.84 -0.35
C PHE A 129 18.92 0.07 0.54
N GLY A 130 20.01 0.70 1.00
CA GLY A 130 20.96 0.07 1.92
C GLY A 130 21.88 -0.98 1.27
N TRP A 131 22.05 -0.97 -0.05
CA TRP A 131 22.84 -1.95 -0.79
C TRP A 131 24.27 -2.10 -0.24
N GLY A 132 24.72 -3.35 -0.13
CA GLY A 132 26.04 -3.68 0.38
C GLY A 132 26.29 -3.20 1.82
N SER A 133 25.25 -3.10 2.64
CA SER A 133 25.32 -2.53 4.00
C SER A 133 25.84 -1.09 4.01
N CYS A 134 25.31 -0.25 3.12
CA CYS A 134 25.75 1.14 2.92
C CYS A 134 27.22 1.30 2.53
N LYS A 135 27.79 0.33 1.79
CA LYS A 135 29.17 0.39 1.27
C LYS A 135 29.24 0.64 -0.23
N ILE A 136 28.12 0.54 -0.93
CA ILE A 136 28.04 0.74 -2.39
C ILE A 136 27.30 2.05 -2.63
N GLY A 137 27.93 2.98 -3.32
CA GLY A 137 27.30 4.22 -3.77
C GLY A 137 26.94 4.16 -5.25
N PHE A 138 26.08 5.08 -5.67
CA PHE A 138 25.61 5.17 -7.04
C PHE A 138 25.68 6.60 -7.57
N GLU A 139 25.77 6.72 -8.90
CA GLU A 139 25.82 8.02 -9.59
C GLU A 139 24.49 8.79 -9.53
N SER A 140 23.36 8.09 -9.31
CA SER A 140 22.03 8.68 -9.21
C SER A 140 21.08 7.78 -8.40
N ASN A 141 19.99 8.38 -7.90
CA ASN A 141 18.95 7.68 -7.15
C ASN A 141 18.19 6.59 -7.95
N GLU A 142 18.28 6.61 -9.28
CA GLU A 142 17.63 5.59 -10.14
C GLU A 142 18.45 4.31 -10.29
N LYS A 143 19.79 4.41 -10.22
CA LYS A 143 20.71 3.28 -10.41
C LYS A 143 20.50 2.14 -9.40
N PRO A 144 20.26 2.37 -8.09
CA PRO A 144 20.00 1.28 -7.15
C PRO A 144 18.69 0.50 -7.41
N LEU A 145 17.78 0.99 -8.26
CA LEU A 145 16.53 0.29 -8.59
C LEU A 145 16.73 -0.91 -9.53
N LYS A 146 17.90 -0.99 -10.19
CA LYS A 146 18.23 -2.02 -11.19
C LYS A 146 19.03 -3.20 -10.66
N GLN A 147 19.47 -3.12 -9.40
CA GLN A 147 20.29 -4.16 -8.73
C GLN A 147 19.40 -5.30 -8.24
#